data_AF-A0A497A9Y9-F1
#
_entry.id   AF-A0A497A9Y9-F1
#
_cell.length_a   1.000
_cell.length_b   1.000
_cell.length_c   1.000
_cell.angle_alpha   90.00
_cell.angle_beta   90.00
_cell.angle_gamma   90.00
#
_symmetry.space_group_name_H-M   'P 1'
#
loop_
_entity.id
_entity.type
_entity.pdbx_description
1 polymer ?
#
loop_
_entity_poly.entity_id
_entity_poly.type
_entity_poly.pdbx_seq_one_letter_code
_entity_poly.pdbx_strand_id
1 'polypeptide(L)'
;MMAGLGLVWFFAPTTVYAAGLAQETGGDPYASLAAAIAVGLGSIGADYAVVATGAAAIGSIADKPEAFGLVLIFVGLAEGIAIYGLIIAFM
;
A
#
# COMPACT_ATOMS: atom_id res chain seq x y z
N MET A 1 36.70 -23.80 -37.96
CA MET A 1 35.67 -22.84 -38.43
C MET A 1 35.11 -21.97 -37.29
N MET A 2 34.81 -22.54 -36.11
CA MET A 2 34.32 -21.77 -34.93
C MET A 2 35.28 -20.69 -34.41
N ALA A 3 36.60 -20.96 -34.37
CA ALA A 3 37.58 -19.99 -33.85
C ALA A 3 37.72 -18.73 -34.74
N GLY A 4 37.50 -18.85 -36.05
CA GLY A 4 37.56 -17.72 -36.98
C GLY A 4 36.38 -16.76 -36.84
N LEU A 5 35.18 -17.30 -36.55
CA LEU A 5 33.97 -16.49 -36.34
C LEU A 5 34.07 -15.63 -35.07
N GLY A 6 34.68 -16.15 -33.99
CA GLY A 6 34.90 -15.37 -32.77
C GLY A 6 35.89 -14.22 -32.95
N LEU A 7 36.95 -14.42 -33.75
CA LEU A 7 37.92 -13.37 -34.09
C LEU A 7 37.31 -12.25 -34.95
N VAL A 8 36.46 -12.61 -35.92
CA VAL A 8 35.74 -11.63 -36.75
C VAL A 8 34.75 -10.83 -35.93
N TRP A 9 34.01 -11.45 -35.02
CA TRP A 9 33.06 -10.76 -34.14
C TRP A 9 33.75 -9.80 -33.16
N PHE A 10 34.96 -10.15 -32.70
CA PHE A 10 35.76 -9.30 -31.81
C PHE A 10 36.29 -8.03 -32.50
N PHE A 11 36.73 -8.13 -33.76
CA PHE A 11 37.24 -6.99 -34.55
C PHE A 11 36.15 -6.23 -35.33
N ALA A 12 34.96 -6.81 -35.50
CA ALA A 12 33.81 -6.18 -36.13
C ALA A 12 32.54 -6.40 -35.28
N PRO A 13 32.48 -5.78 -34.08
CA PRO A 13 31.28 -5.88 -33.25
C PRO A 13 30.10 -5.21 -33.97
N THR A 14 28.91 -5.77 -33.78
CA THR A 14 27.67 -5.11 -34.20
C THR A 14 27.55 -3.77 -33.47
N THR A 15 27.30 -2.68 -34.20
CA THR A 15 27.05 -1.36 -33.61
C THR A 15 25.81 -1.42 -32.72
N VAL A 16 25.99 -1.27 -31.42
CA VAL A 16 24.90 -1.09 -30.46
C VAL A 16 24.56 0.39 -30.42
N TYR A 17 23.34 0.73 -30.81
CA TYR A 17 22.81 2.08 -30.61
C TYR A 17 22.60 2.31 -29.12
N ALA A 18 22.91 3.51 -28.63
CA ALA A 18 22.51 3.91 -27.29
C ALA A 18 20.98 3.76 -27.17
N ALA A 19 20.51 3.10 -26.11
CA ALA A 19 19.09 3.09 -25.81
C ALA A 19 18.61 4.55 -25.75
N GLY A 20 17.59 4.90 -26.54
CA GLY A 20 16.99 6.23 -26.47
C GLY A 20 16.52 6.53 -25.04
N LEU A 21 16.28 7.80 -24.72
CA LEU A 21 15.60 8.22 -23.50
C LEU A 21 14.11 7.81 -23.54
N ALA A 22 13.83 6.53 -23.79
CA ALA A 22 12.53 5.95 -23.54
C ALA A 22 12.48 5.70 -22.03
N GLN A 23 11.96 6.69 -21.30
CA GLN A 23 11.45 6.42 -19.97
C GLN A 23 10.32 5.41 -20.13
N GLU A 24 10.55 4.19 -19.67
CA GLU A 24 9.49 3.18 -19.53
C GLU A 24 8.37 3.82 -18.71
N THR A 25 7.26 4.20 -19.35
CA THR A 25 6.00 4.56 -18.67
C THR A 25 5.36 3.28 -18.14
N GLY A 26 6.07 2.59 -17.26
CA GLY A 26 5.61 1.40 -16.55
C GLY A 26 4.87 1.79 -15.28
N GLY A 27 3.69 2.39 -15.42
CA GLY A 27 2.80 2.71 -14.30
C GLY A 27 2.38 4.18 -14.20
N ASP A 28 1.23 4.42 -13.57
CA ASP A 28 0.75 5.76 -13.25
C ASP A 28 1.69 6.40 -12.21
N PRO A 29 2.35 7.54 -12.52
CA PRO A 29 3.27 8.22 -11.60
C PRO A 29 2.58 8.71 -10.31
N TYR A 30 1.24 8.81 -10.30
CA TYR A 30 0.48 9.23 -9.13
C TYR A 30 -0.03 8.07 -8.28
N ALA A 31 0.19 6.81 -8.68
CA ALA A 31 -0.33 5.64 -7.96
C ALA A 31 0.08 5.63 -6.48
N SER A 32 1.36 5.90 -6.18
CA SER A 32 1.86 5.94 -4.79
C SER A 32 1.28 7.11 -4.00
N LEU A 33 1.03 8.26 -4.65
CA LEU A 33 0.41 9.41 -4.01
C LEU A 33 -1.07 9.15 -3.70
N ALA A 34 -1.80 8.57 -4.66
CA ALA A 34 -3.19 8.16 -4.49
C ALA A 34 -3.34 7.14 -3.36
N ALA A 35 -2.46 6.13 -3.32
CA ALA A 35 -2.40 5.15 -2.23
C ALA A 35 -2.15 5.82 -0.87
N ALA A 36 -1.19 6.73 -0.77
CA ALA A 36 -0.89 7.45 0.46
C ALA A 36 -2.09 8.29 0.95
N ILE A 37 -2.80 8.96 0.03
CA ILE A 37 -3.98 9.75 0.35
C ILE A 37 -5.14 8.85 0.82
N ALA A 38 -5.39 7.73 0.13
CA ALA A 38 -6.45 6.78 0.48
C ALA A 38 -6.26 6.22 1.90
N VAL A 39 -5.03 5.78 2.23
CA VAL A 39 -4.70 5.29 3.58
C VAL A 39 -4.77 6.44 4.59
N GLY A 40 -4.11 7.57 4.31
CA GLY A 40 -4.00 8.68 5.26
C GLY A 40 -5.36 9.24 5.67
N LEU A 41 -6.23 9.54 4.70
CA LEU A 41 -7.57 10.06 4.99
C LEU A 41 -8.46 9.00 5.65
N GLY A 42 -8.37 7.73 5.22
CA GLY A 42 -9.08 6.63 5.86
C GLY A 42 -8.70 6.46 7.33
N SER A 43 -7.40 6.50 7.64
CA SER A 43 -6.88 6.40 9.01
C SER A 43 -7.30 7.58 9.89
N ILE A 44 -7.31 8.81 9.38
CA ILE A 44 -7.79 9.98 10.15
C ILE A 44 -9.28 9.84 10.49
N GLY A 45 -10.10 9.40 9.53
CA GLY A 45 -11.52 9.14 9.77
C GLY A 45 -11.75 8.01 10.78
N ALA A 46 -10.96 6.94 10.69
CA ALA A 46 -11.01 5.82 11.62
C ALA A 46 -10.62 6.25 13.04
N ASP A 47 -9.55 7.03 13.22
CA ASP A 47 -9.09 7.51 14.52
C ASP A 47 -10.19 8.26 15.27
N TYR A 48 -10.89 9.18 14.58
CA TYR A 48 -12.01 9.90 15.16
C TYR A 48 -13.13 8.96 15.68
N ALA A 49 -13.49 7.94 14.90
CA ALA A 49 -14.49 6.97 15.30
C ALA A 49 -14.00 6.04 16.44
N VAL A 50 -12.75 5.59 16.36
CA VAL A 50 -12.11 4.71 17.35
C VAL A 50 -11.96 5.41 18.69
N VAL A 51 -11.60 6.69 18.74
CA VAL A 51 -11.53 7.47 20.00
C VAL A 51 -12.89 7.50 20.70
N ALA A 52 -13.97 7.79 19.96
CA ALA A 52 -15.31 7.85 20.53
C ALA A 52 -15.81 6.48 21.02
N THR A 53 -15.66 5.45 20.20
CA THR A 53 -16.10 4.08 20.54
C THR A 53 -15.24 3.46 21.64
N GLY A 54 -13.92 3.70 21.64
CA GLY A 54 -12.99 3.22 22.64
C GLY A 54 -13.26 3.82 24.02
N ALA A 55 -13.49 5.14 24.10
CA ALA A 55 -13.86 5.79 25.36
C ALA A 55 -15.16 5.21 25.95
N ALA A 56 -16.18 5.02 25.12
CA ALA A 56 -17.42 4.38 25.53
C ALA A 56 -17.22 2.91 25.95
N ALA A 57 -16.34 2.18 25.25
CA ALA A 57 -16.05 0.79 25.55
C ALA A 57 -15.41 0.61 26.92
N ILE A 58 -14.40 1.41 27.25
CA ILE A 58 -13.74 1.36 28.57
C ILE A 58 -14.73 1.70 29.70
N GLY A 59 -15.60 2.70 29.50
CA GLY A 59 -16.66 3.01 30.46
C GLY A 59 -17.62 1.83 30.67
N SER A 60 -18.07 1.20 29.58
CA SER A 60 -18.95 0.03 29.68
C SER A 60 -18.28 -1.18 30.32
N ILE A 61 -16.97 -1.36 30.12
CA ILE A 61 -16.19 -2.45 30.74
C ILE A 61 -16.03 -2.21 32.24
N ALA A 62 -15.89 -0.94 32.67
CA ALA A 62 -15.81 -0.60 34.08
C ALA A 62 -17.10 -0.96 34.85
N ASP A 63 -18.26 -0.73 34.24
CA ASP A 63 -19.56 -1.07 34.83
C ASP A 63 -19.92 -2.56 34.69
N LYS A 64 -19.53 -3.18 33.57
CA LYS A 64 -19.88 -4.58 33.22
C LYS A 64 -18.67 -5.29 32.62
N PRO A 65 -17.78 -5.87 33.44
CA PRO A 65 -16.57 -6.54 32.97
C PRO A 65 -16.87 -7.70 32.00
N GLU A 66 -18.03 -8.35 32.13
CA GLU A 66 -18.45 -9.45 31.28
C GLU A 66 -18.74 -9.00 29.84
N ALA A 67 -18.93 -7.70 29.61
CA ALA A 67 -19.21 -7.14 28.29
C ALA A 67 -17.97 -6.99 27.40
N PHE A 68 -16.75 -7.14 27.94
CA PHE A 68 -15.47 -6.87 27.27
C PHE A 68 -15.42 -7.32 25.80
N GLY A 69 -15.72 -8.59 25.53
CA GLY A 69 -15.67 -9.13 24.17
C GLY A 69 -16.69 -8.52 23.20
N LEU A 70 -17.89 -8.18 23.69
CA LEU A 70 -18.93 -7.56 22.87
C LEU A 70 -18.56 -6.11 22.53
N VAL A 71 -18.03 -5.36 23.49
CA VAL A 71 -17.74 -3.93 23.25
C VAL A 71 -16.57 -3.72 22.30
N LEU A 72 -15.61 -4.67 22.27
CA LEU A 72 -14.52 -4.68 21.30
C LEU A 72 -15.00 -4.80 19.85
N ILE A 73 -16.17 -5.41 19.58
CA ILE A 73 -16.72 -5.50 18.23
C ILE A 73 -17.03 -4.11 17.67
N PHE A 74 -17.53 -3.19 18.50
CA PHE A 74 -17.84 -1.83 18.06
C PHE A 74 -16.58 -1.02 17.77
N VAL A 75 -15.54 -1.18 18.58
CA VAL A 75 -14.23 -0.55 18.35
C VAL A 75 -13.59 -1.10 17.07
N GLY A 76 -13.63 -2.42 16.88
CA GLY A 76 -13.12 -3.06 15.66
C GLY A 76 -13.90 -2.66 14.39
N LEU A 77 -15.23 -2.52 14.49
CA LEU A 77 -16.06 -2.01 13.38
C LEU A 77 -15.69 -0.57 13.00
N ALA A 78 -15.37 0.28 13.99
CA ALA A 78 -14.90 1.64 13.73
C ALA A 78 -13.53 1.65 13.02
N GLU A 79 -12.64 0.74 13.37
CA GLU A 79 -11.33 0.60 12.70
C GLU A 79 -11.45 0.20 11.22
N GLY A 80 -12.55 -0.44 10.83
CA GLY A 80 -12.80 -0.88 9.46
C GLY A 80 -12.66 0.23 8.40
N ILE A 81 -12.87 1.50 8.78
CA ILE A 81 -12.69 2.66 7.91
C ILE A 81 -11.23 2.75 7.40
N ALA A 82 -10.24 2.48 8.27
CA ALA A 82 -8.83 2.48 7.90
C ALA A 82 -8.50 1.30 6.97
N ILE A 83 -9.11 0.14 7.22
CA ILE A 83 -8.90 -1.06 6.39
C ILE A 83 -9.44 -0.84 4.97
N TYR A 84 -10.55 -0.13 4.79
CA TYR A 84 -11.00 0.25 3.44
C TYR A 84 -10.00 1.17 2.73
N GLY A 85 -9.39 2.13 3.44
CA GLY A 85 -8.31 2.95 2.89
C GLY A 85 -7.09 2.12 2.45
N LEU A 86 -6.74 1.09 3.23
CA LEU A 86 -5.69 0.14 2.88
C LEU A 86 -6.04 -0.73 1.68
N ILE A 87 -7.27 -1.25 1.60
CA ILE A 87 -7.73 -2.06 0.46
C ILE A 87 -7.63 -1.27 -0.84
N ILE A 88 -8.07 -0.01 -0.83
CA ILE A 88 -7.98 0.86 -2.01
C ILE A 88 -6.54 1.14 -2.42
N ALA A 89 -5.60 1.21 -1.47
CA ALA A 89 -4.19 1.42 -1.78
C ALA A 89 -3.50 0.21 -2.42
N PHE A 90 -4.05 -1.01 -2.28
CA PHE A 90 -3.52 -2.24 -2.87
C PHE A 90 -4.18 -2.63 -4.20
N MET A 91 -5.28 -1.96 -4.57
CA MET A 91 -6.08 -2.27 -5.76
C MET A 91 -5.67 -1.41 -6.95
#